data_AF-A0A3D4BHN4-F1
#
_entry.id   AF-A0A3D4BHN4-F1
#
_cell.length_a   1.000
_cell.length_b   1.000
_cell.length_c   1.000
_cell.angle_alpha   90.00
_cell.angle_beta   90.00
_cell.angle_gamma   90.00
#
_symmetry.space_group_name_H-M   'P 1'
#
loop_
_entity.id
_entity.type
_entity.pdbx_description
1 polymer ?
#
loop_
_entity_poly.entity_id
_entity_poly.type
_entity_poly.pdbx_seq_one_letter_code
_entity_poly.pdbx_strand_id
1 'polypeptide(L)'
;MSFTLLSSPLQGFTDFRFRNAQNKYFGGIDTFYSPYIRLNGKLVIKSSYERDLLPENNSSLECIPQVITNDADEFLFVAKYVQELGYNELNWNLGCPYPMVTKCGMGSGLIKESEKIDAILNKVHSESDIIVSMKMRLGYDTTDEILDVFPILDNYPIKNIAIHARIGKQLYKGGVHLEAFQKCIDTSKHKLYYNGDITSVTKFREMQELFPTIDHWMIGRGLISDPFLPSMIKENTLEYPKNKMELFSDFHETLYQGYSESLSGATHILLKMHHLWEYFSTTFDNPHKVEKNIRKAKSIRNYEETVKAVFKNG
;
A
#
# COMPACT_ATOMS: atom_id res chain seq x y z
N MET A 1 7.12 3.56 23.09
CA MET A 1 5.80 2.88 23.05
C MET A 1 5.90 1.72 22.07
N SER A 2 5.17 0.63 22.31
CA SER A 2 5.02 -0.42 21.29
C SER A 2 4.31 0.17 20.07
N PHE A 3 4.72 -0.21 18.85
CA PHE A 3 4.09 0.26 17.61
C PHE A 3 4.06 -0.84 16.54
N THR A 4 3.10 -0.71 15.63
CA THR A 4 2.84 -1.58 14.50
C THR A 4 3.23 -0.87 13.20
N LEU A 5 3.99 -1.54 12.34
CA LEU A 5 4.33 -1.10 10.99
C LEU A 5 3.50 -1.88 9.97
N LEU A 6 2.85 -1.17 9.06
CA LEU A 6 1.97 -1.74 8.06
C LEU A 6 2.46 -1.39 6.65
N SER A 7 2.41 -2.34 5.72
CA SER A 7 2.65 -2.04 4.31
C SER A 7 1.39 -1.45 3.68
N SER A 8 1.50 -0.24 3.11
CA SER A 8 0.42 0.34 2.29
C SER A 8 0.21 -0.51 1.04
N PRO A 9 -1.02 -0.61 0.54
CA PRO A 9 -1.27 -1.25 -0.75
C PRO A 9 -0.90 -0.29 -1.89
N LEU A 10 -0.03 -0.74 -2.80
CA LEU A 10 0.37 0.00 -4.00
C LEU A 10 0.06 -0.83 -5.25
N GLN A 11 -0.94 -0.38 -6.02
CA GLN A 11 -1.39 -1.04 -7.23
C GLN A 11 -0.23 -1.26 -8.22
N GLY A 12 -0.01 -2.52 -8.61
CA GLY A 12 1.05 -2.89 -9.54
C GLY A 12 2.44 -3.07 -8.91
N PHE A 13 2.57 -2.90 -7.58
CA PHE A 13 3.83 -3.06 -6.87
C PHE A 13 3.76 -4.13 -5.79
N THR A 14 2.85 -3.99 -4.84
CA THR A 14 2.83 -4.80 -3.60
C THR A 14 1.97 -6.06 -3.73
N ASP A 15 2.09 -6.77 -4.85
CA ASP A 15 1.46 -8.09 -5.02
C ASP A 15 2.12 -9.14 -4.09
N PHE A 16 1.57 -10.34 -4.01
CA PHE A 16 2.02 -11.37 -3.08
C PHE A 16 3.51 -11.70 -3.29
N ARG A 17 4.02 -11.62 -4.52
CA ARG A 17 5.45 -11.81 -4.81
C ARG A 17 6.31 -10.78 -4.06
N PHE A 18 5.95 -9.50 -4.15
CA PHE A 18 6.64 -8.45 -3.42
C PHE A 18 6.50 -8.62 -1.92
N ARG A 19 5.29 -8.88 -1.41
CA ARG A 19 5.05 -9.04 0.04
C ARG A 19 5.88 -10.17 0.63
N ASN A 20 5.85 -11.35 0.01
CA ASN A 20 6.61 -12.50 0.48
C ASN A 20 8.13 -12.27 0.37
N ALA A 21 8.60 -11.68 -0.73
CA ALA A 21 10.01 -11.35 -0.87
C ALA A 21 10.45 -10.32 0.18
N GLN A 22 9.67 -9.27 0.43
CA GLN A 22 10.01 -8.26 1.44
C GLN A 22 10.04 -8.88 2.85
N ASN A 23 9.05 -9.70 3.20
CA ASN A 23 8.99 -10.39 4.49
C ASN A 23 10.18 -11.36 4.67
N LYS A 24 10.52 -12.14 3.63
CA LYS A 24 11.61 -13.12 3.66
C LYS A 24 12.99 -12.48 3.86
N TYR A 25 13.28 -11.39 3.14
CA TYR A 25 14.64 -10.83 3.10
C TYR A 25 14.89 -9.72 4.12
N PHE A 26 13.84 -8.99 4.54
CA PHE A 26 14.01 -7.81 5.38
C PHE A 26 13.11 -7.82 6.62
N GLY A 27 11.90 -8.38 6.53
CA GLY A 27 10.94 -8.39 7.63
C GLY A 27 10.52 -6.98 8.09
N GLY A 28 10.18 -6.84 9.38
CA GLY A 28 9.89 -5.55 10.01
C GLY A 28 8.49 -4.97 9.75
N ILE A 29 7.73 -5.50 8.80
CA ILE A 29 6.30 -5.20 8.60
C ILE A 29 5.47 -6.22 9.37
N ASP A 30 4.55 -5.75 10.22
CA ASP A 30 3.66 -6.60 11.00
C ASP A 30 2.40 -7.02 10.22
N THR A 31 1.96 -6.19 9.28
CA THR A 31 0.75 -6.44 8.49
C THR A 31 0.85 -5.84 7.11
N PHE A 32 0.50 -6.61 6.08
CA PHE A 32 0.46 -6.14 4.70
C PHE A 32 -0.97 -5.93 4.23
N TYR A 33 -1.19 -4.92 3.39
CA TYR A 33 -2.44 -4.76 2.65
C TYR A 33 -2.23 -5.13 1.19
N SER A 34 -3.15 -5.92 0.63
CA SER A 34 -3.12 -6.26 -0.79
C SER A 34 -3.51 -5.06 -1.66
N PRO A 35 -3.03 -4.97 -2.91
CA PRO A 35 -3.63 -4.09 -3.91
C PRO A 35 -5.15 -4.30 -3.98
N TYR A 36 -5.89 -3.25 -4.31
CA TYR A 36 -7.34 -3.30 -4.25
C TYR A 36 -7.94 -4.21 -5.34
N ILE A 37 -9.04 -4.87 -4.99
CA ILE A 37 -9.98 -5.47 -5.94
C ILE A 37 -10.89 -4.38 -6.49
N ARG A 38 -11.02 -4.35 -7.81
CA ARG A 38 -11.96 -3.48 -8.53
C ARG A 38 -12.76 -4.29 -9.53
N LEU A 39 -14.09 -4.28 -9.40
CA LEU A 39 -15.03 -5.09 -10.18
C LEU A 39 -15.45 -4.43 -11.51
N ASN A 40 -15.39 -3.10 -11.62
CA ASN A 40 -15.79 -2.34 -12.82
C ASN A 40 -17.23 -2.67 -13.27
N GLY A 41 -18.17 -2.80 -12.33
CA GLY A 41 -19.57 -3.12 -12.64
C GLY A 41 -19.82 -4.57 -13.07
N LYS A 42 -18.84 -5.46 -12.90
CA LYS A 42 -18.98 -6.90 -13.14
C LYS A 42 -18.65 -7.65 -11.85
N LEU A 43 -19.61 -8.40 -11.31
CA LEU A 43 -19.42 -9.25 -10.13
C LEU A 43 -18.57 -10.49 -10.48
N VAL A 44 -17.32 -10.25 -10.85
CA VAL A 44 -16.34 -11.26 -11.28
C VAL A 44 -14.97 -10.88 -10.73
N ILE A 45 -14.39 -11.77 -9.93
CA ILE A 45 -13.00 -11.63 -9.48
C ILE A 45 -12.08 -11.98 -10.65
N LYS A 46 -11.11 -11.09 -10.93
CA LYS A 46 -10.08 -11.37 -11.93
C LYS A 46 -9.09 -12.39 -11.39
N SER A 47 -8.62 -13.29 -12.26
CA SER A 47 -7.60 -14.30 -11.92
C SER A 47 -6.33 -13.73 -11.29
N SER A 48 -5.97 -12.48 -11.61
CA SER A 48 -4.84 -11.80 -10.97
C SER A 48 -5.09 -11.48 -9.49
N TYR A 49 -6.32 -11.10 -9.12
CA TYR A 49 -6.68 -10.82 -7.72
C TYR A 49 -6.84 -12.12 -6.94
N GLU A 50 -7.43 -13.13 -7.56
CA GLU A 50 -7.54 -14.46 -6.97
C GLU A 50 -6.17 -15.01 -6.62
N ARG A 51 -5.25 -15.04 -7.59
CA ARG A 51 -3.88 -15.49 -7.34
C ARG A 51 -3.19 -14.69 -6.24
N ASP A 52 -3.45 -13.38 -6.14
CA ASP A 52 -2.83 -12.54 -5.11
C ASP A 52 -3.30 -12.86 -3.68
N LEU A 53 -4.53 -13.37 -3.55
CA LEU A 53 -5.20 -13.61 -2.26
C LEU A 53 -5.31 -15.09 -1.91
N LEU A 54 -4.86 -16.00 -2.75
CA LEU A 54 -4.79 -17.42 -2.38
C LEU A 54 -4.04 -17.58 -1.04
N PRO A 55 -4.59 -18.33 -0.05
CA PRO A 55 -3.97 -18.47 1.27
C PRO A 55 -2.54 -19.01 1.22
N GLU A 56 -2.24 -19.94 0.32
CA GLU A 56 -0.90 -20.48 0.12
C GLU A 56 0.12 -19.40 -0.27
N ASN A 57 -0.32 -18.38 -1.01
CA ASN A 57 0.50 -17.25 -1.44
C ASN A 57 0.67 -16.19 -0.35
N ASN A 58 0.00 -16.30 0.79
CA ASN A 58 0.11 -15.36 1.91
C ASN A 58 0.33 -16.08 3.26
N SER A 59 0.78 -17.33 3.24
CA SER A 59 0.91 -18.17 4.44
C SER A 59 2.03 -17.76 5.41
N SER A 60 3.00 -16.95 4.95
CA SER A 60 4.17 -16.54 5.74
C SER A 60 4.04 -15.19 6.43
N LEU A 61 2.93 -14.48 6.22
CA LEU A 61 2.72 -13.10 6.67
C LEU A 61 1.23 -12.82 6.91
N GLU A 62 0.92 -11.78 7.69
CA GLU A 62 -0.45 -11.29 7.82
C GLU A 62 -0.78 -10.40 6.61
N CYS A 63 -1.85 -10.74 5.88
CA CYS A 63 -2.33 -9.98 4.72
C CYS A 63 -3.81 -9.63 4.86
N ILE A 64 -4.14 -8.35 4.69
CA ILE A 64 -5.51 -7.84 4.68
C ILE A 64 -5.89 -7.48 3.24
N PRO A 65 -6.91 -8.13 2.64
CA PRO A 65 -7.44 -7.74 1.34
C PRO A 65 -8.01 -6.33 1.32
N GLN A 66 -7.94 -5.67 0.17
CA GLN A 66 -8.55 -4.34 -0.03
C GLN A 66 -9.54 -4.37 -1.19
N VAL A 67 -10.66 -3.65 -1.06
CA VAL A 67 -11.62 -3.39 -2.14
C VAL A 67 -11.69 -1.90 -2.45
N ILE A 68 -11.86 -1.54 -3.73
CA ILE A 68 -12.26 -0.21 -4.14
C ILE A 68 -13.59 -0.27 -4.89
N THR A 69 -14.60 0.33 -4.30
CA THR A 69 -15.95 0.40 -4.85
C THR A 69 -16.70 1.57 -4.23
N ASN A 70 -17.80 1.96 -4.88
CA ASN A 70 -18.80 2.87 -4.36
C ASN A 70 -20.21 2.27 -4.48
N ASP A 71 -20.27 0.95 -4.46
CA ASP A 71 -21.48 0.15 -4.57
C ASP A 71 -21.44 -0.93 -3.48
N ALA A 72 -22.55 -1.05 -2.74
CA ALA A 72 -22.62 -1.97 -1.61
C ALA A 72 -22.69 -3.45 -2.05
N ASP A 73 -23.31 -3.74 -3.21
CA ASP A 73 -23.37 -5.10 -3.75
C ASP A 73 -22.00 -5.57 -4.22
N GLU A 74 -21.23 -4.69 -4.86
CA GLU A 74 -19.81 -4.94 -5.16
C GLU A 74 -18.99 -5.19 -3.89
N PHE A 75 -19.20 -4.41 -2.82
CA PHE A 75 -18.51 -4.61 -1.55
C PHE A 75 -18.84 -5.98 -0.96
N LEU A 76 -20.13 -6.31 -0.83
CA LEU A 76 -20.60 -7.57 -0.26
C LEU A 76 -20.15 -8.78 -1.08
N PHE A 77 -20.13 -8.65 -2.41
CA PHE A 77 -19.59 -9.68 -3.30
C PHE A 77 -18.11 -9.96 -2.99
N VAL A 78 -17.29 -8.92 -2.82
CA VAL A 78 -15.88 -9.08 -2.47
C VAL A 78 -15.72 -9.58 -1.03
N ALA A 79 -16.52 -9.12 -0.09
CA ALA A 79 -16.52 -9.57 1.31
C ALA A 79 -16.74 -11.10 1.38
N LYS A 80 -17.80 -11.59 0.73
CA LYS A 80 -18.07 -13.02 0.64
C LYS A 80 -16.90 -13.78 0.02
N TYR A 81 -16.36 -13.29 -1.10
CA TYR A 81 -15.23 -13.93 -1.76
C TYR A 81 -13.99 -14.04 -0.86
N VAL A 82 -13.62 -12.99 -0.14
CA VAL A 82 -12.43 -13.05 0.73
C VAL A 82 -12.67 -13.89 1.98
N GLN A 83 -13.91 -13.96 2.49
CA GLN A 83 -14.29 -14.88 3.58
C GLN A 83 -14.20 -16.35 3.14
N GLU A 84 -14.55 -16.68 1.90
CA GLU A 84 -14.37 -18.03 1.33
C GLU A 84 -12.90 -18.45 1.28
N LEU A 85 -11.97 -17.50 1.20
CA LEU A 85 -10.52 -17.72 1.30
C LEU A 85 -10.00 -17.73 2.76
N GLY A 86 -10.86 -17.45 3.75
CA GLY A 86 -10.52 -17.43 5.18
C GLY A 86 -10.12 -16.05 5.74
N TYR A 87 -10.24 -14.97 4.97
CA TYR A 87 -10.02 -13.62 5.50
C TYR A 87 -11.25 -13.11 6.26
N ASN A 88 -11.01 -12.56 7.45
CA ASN A 88 -12.08 -12.01 8.29
C ASN A 88 -12.16 -10.48 8.26
N GLU A 89 -11.19 -9.83 7.60
CA GLU A 89 -11.14 -8.37 7.44
C GLU A 89 -11.08 -7.99 5.96
N LEU A 90 -11.86 -6.97 5.58
CA LEU A 90 -11.79 -6.34 4.27
C LEU A 90 -11.57 -4.84 4.44
N ASN A 91 -10.46 -4.35 3.88
CA ASN A 91 -10.16 -2.92 3.89
C ASN A 91 -10.87 -2.19 2.75
N TRP A 92 -11.54 -1.08 3.04
CA TRP A 92 -12.19 -0.24 2.04
C TRP A 92 -11.31 0.92 1.60
N ASN A 93 -11.02 1.01 0.30
CA ASN A 93 -10.21 2.08 -0.27
C ASN A 93 -11.04 3.33 -0.61
N LEU A 94 -10.84 4.37 0.20
CA LEU A 94 -11.28 5.73 -0.06
C LEU A 94 -10.06 6.67 -0.27
N GLY A 95 -8.89 6.12 -0.62
CA GLY A 95 -7.64 6.87 -0.70
C GLY A 95 -7.07 7.04 -2.12
N CYS A 96 -7.51 6.21 -3.08
CA CYS A 96 -6.98 6.23 -4.44
C CYS A 96 -7.28 7.56 -5.14
N PRO A 97 -6.27 8.33 -5.56
CA PRO A 97 -6.45 9.65 -6.15
C PRO A 97 -6.50 9.62 -7.69
N TYR A 98 -6.43 8.44 -8.31
CA TYR A 98 -6.30 8.32 -9.76
C TYR A 98 -7.54 8.89 -10.45
N PRO A 99 -7.40 9.80 -11.43
CA PRO A 99 -8.57 10.50 -12.00
C PRO A 99 -9.66 9.59 -12.56
N MET A 100 -9.31 8.45 -13.14
CA MET A 100 -10.30 7.49 -13.69
C MET A 100 -11.05 6.71 -12.59
N VAL A 101 -10.56 6.76 -11.35
CA VAL A 101 -11.22 6.21 -10.17
C VAL A 101 -12.08 7.28 -9.52
N THR A 102 -11.51 8.47 -9.27
CA THR A 102 -12.22 9.56 -8.58
C THR A 102 -13.40 10.10 -9.40
N LYS A 103 -13.30 10.16 -10.73
CA LYS A 103 -14.41 10.54 -11.62
C LYS A 103 -15.58 9.57 -11.59
N CYS A 104 -15.35 8.32 -11.19
CA CYS A 104 -16.42 7.34 -10.99
C CYS A 104 -17.01 7.38 -9.57
N GLY A 105 -16.63 8.38 -8.74
CA GLY A 105 -17.07 8.48 -7.36
C GLY A 105 -16.51 7.37 -6.46
N MET A 106 -15.28 6.92 -6.72
CA MET A 106 -14.56 5.90 -5.93
C MET A 106 -13.24 6.47 -5.38
N GLY A 107 -12.60 5.73 -4.47
CA GLY A 107 -11.34 6.17 -3.86
C GLY A 107 -11.52 7.49 -3.13
N SER A 108 -10.57 8.42 -3.27
CA SER A 108 -10.70 9.73 -2.60
C SER A 108 -11.88 10.55 -3.10
N GLY A 109 -12.40 10.27 -4.30
CA GLY A 109 -13.57 10.96 -4.84
C GLY A 109 -14.87 10.66 -4.08
N LEU A 110 -14.89 9.60 -3.26
CA LEU A 110 -16.05 9.22 -2.45
C LEU A 110 -16.09 9.95 -1.09
N ILE A 111 -14.96 10.50 -0.61
CA ILE A 111 -14.87 11.10 0.74
C ILE A 111 -15.88 12.23 0.93
N LYS A 112 -16.09 13.07 -0.09
CA LYS A 112 -17.04 14.19 -0.04
C LYS A 112 -18.53 13.77 -0.08
N GLU A 113 -18.81 12.49 -0.29
CA GLU A 113 -20.17 11.95 -0.43
C GLU A 113 -20.54 11.15 0.84
N SER A 114 -20.56 11.82 1.99
CA SER A 114 -20.74 11.17 3.31
C SER A 114 -22.03 10.34 3.40
N GLU A 115 -23.15 10.82 2.83
CA GLU A 115 -24.41 10.07 2.76
C GLU A 115 -24.28 8.77 1.95
N LYS A 116 -23.44 8.77 0.90
CA LYS A 116 -23.19 7.56 0.12
C LYS A 116 -22.33 6.57 0.88
N ILE A 117 -21.36 7.05 1.66
CA ILE A 117 -20.58 6.22 2.58
C ILE A 117 -21.52 5.57 3.61
N ASP A 118 -22.42 6.34 4.20
CA ASP A 118 -23.42 5.86 5.16
C ASP A 118 -24.29 4.73 4.57
N ALA A 119 -24.89 4.98 3.39
CA ALA A 119 -25.75 4.00 2.73
C ALA A 119 -25.03 2.68 2.43
N ILE A 120 -23.75 2.74 2.04
CA ILE A 120 -22.94 1.54 1.78
C ILE A 120 -22.65 0.79 3.08
N LEU A 121 -22.16 1.49 4.11
CA LEU A 121 -21.82 0.86 5.40
C LEU A 121 -23.04 0.28 6.09
N ASN A 122 -24.19 0.96 6.05
CA ASN A 122 -25.44 0.45 6.58
C ASN A 122 -25.78 -0.92 5.97
N LYS A 123 -25.74 -1.02 4.64
CA LYS A 123 -26.03 -2.28 3.96
C LYS A 123 -24.97 -3.35 4.27
N VAL A 124 -23.69 -3.01 4.17
CA VAL A 124 -22.57 -3.93 4.43
C VAL A 124 -22.66 -4.53 5.84
N HIS A 125 -22.85 -3.70 6.87
CA HIS A 125 -22.95 -4.18 8.25
C HIS A 125 -24.26 -4.89 8.57
N SER A 126 -25.32 -4.68 7.78
CA SER A 126 -26.59 -5.40 7.94
C SER A 126 -26.59 -6.79 7.28
N GLU A 127 -25.74 -7.01 6.26
CA GLU A 127 -25.76 -8.22 5.42
C GLU A 127 -24.48 -9.06 5.51
N SER A 128 -23.45 -8.58 6.23
CA SER A 128 -22.18 -9.29 6.41
C SER A 128 -21.59 -9.06 7.80
N ASP A 129 -20.87 -10.05 8.29
CA ASP A 129 -20.09 -10.03 9.52
C ASP A 129 -18.59 -9.74 9.28
N ILE A 130 -18.20 -9.40 8.05
CA ILE A 130 -16.83 -9.02 7.72
C ILE A 130 -16.36 -7.83 8.58
N ILE A 131 -15.14 -7.90 9.11
CA ILE A 131 -14.55 -6.77 9.80
C ILE A 131 -14.15 -5.73 8.77
N VAL A 132 -14.69 -4.52 8.89
CA VAL A 132 -14.38 -3.41 7.99
C VAL A 132 -13.27 -2.53 8.59
N SER A 133 -12.20 -2.35 7.84
CA SER A 133 -11.23 -1.26 8.05
C SER A 133 -11.19 -0.33 6.85
N MET A 134 -10.66 0.87 7.01
CA MET A 134 -10.70 1.87 5.93
C MET A 134 -9.31 2.45 5.67
N LYS A 135 -9.02 2.74 4.40
CA LYS A 135 -7.88 3.57 4.01
C LYS A 135 -8.35 4.81 3.27
N MET A 136 -8.16 5.97 3.89
CA MET A 136 -8.66 7.25 3.40
C MET A 136 -7.52 8.21 3.06
N ARG A 137 -7.87 9.27 2.33
CA ARG A 137 -7.14 10.53 2.29
C ARG A 137 -7.85 11.55 3.18
N LEU A 138 -7.27 12.74 3.37
CA LEU A 138 -7.95 13.83 4.10
C LEU A 138 -9.19 14.38 3.35
N GLY A 139 -9.27 14.11 2.06
CA GLY A 139 -10.32 14.58 1.16
C GLY A 139 -9.86 14.46 -0.28
N TYR A 140 -10.68 14.90 -1.24
CA TYR A 140 -10.30 15.05 -2.63
C TYR A 140 -9.81 16.47 -2.94
N ASP A 141 -10.61 17.50 -2.62
CA ASP A 141 -10.31 18.90 -2.92
C ASP A 141 -9.72 19.64 -1.72
N THR A 142 -10.24 19.40 -0.50
CA THR A 142 -9.76 20.06 0.73
C THR A 142 -9.36 19.06 1.82
N THR A 143 -8.66 19.53 2.85
CA THR A 143 -8.19 18.68 3.96
C THR A 143 -9.27 18.38 5.00
N ASP A 144 -10.38 19.11 4.97
CA ASP A 144 -11.43 19.05 5.99
C ASP A 144 -12.57 18.09 5.63
N GLU A 145 -12.66 17.62 4.38
CA GLU A 145 -13.74 16.72 3.92
C GLU A 145 -13.84 15.43 4.74
N ILE A 146 -12.72 14.87 5.21
CA ILE A 146 -12.73 13.69 6.07
C ILE A 146 -13.46 13.92 7.40
N LEU A 147 -13.49 15.16 7.91
CA LEU A 147 -14.13 15.48 9.18
C LEU A 147 -15.64 15.36 9.10
N ASP A 148 -16.23 15.62 7.93
CA ASP A 148 -17.66 15.43 7.67
C ASP A 148 -18.03 13.93 7.59
N VAL A 149 -17.04 13.05 7.38
CA VAL A 149 -17.23 11.60 7.31
C VAL A 149 -17.21 10.96 8.70
N PHE A 150 -16.43 11.46 9.66
CA PHE A 150 -16.33 10.84 10.99
C PHE A 150 -17.68 10.65 11.71
N PRO A 151 -18.61 11.64 11.74
CA PRO A 151 -19.92 11.44 12.37
C PRO A 151 -20.75 10.30 11.76
N ILE A 152 -20.55 10.02 10.46
CA ILE A 152 -21.18 8.87 9.80
C ILE A 152 -20.53 7.57 10.27
N LEU A 153 -19.19 7.53 10.32
CA LEU A 153 -18.44 6.35 10.73
C LEU A 153 -18.68 5.96 12.20
N ASP A 154 -18.99 6.92 13.07
CA ASP A 154 -19.33 6.71 14.49
C ASP A 154 -20.52 5.73 14.68
N ASN A 155 -21.37 5.54 13.65
CA ASN A 155 -22.51 4.62 13.69
C ASN A 155 -22.13 3.15 13.43
N TYR A 156 -20.88 2.87 13.05
CA TYR A 156 -20.45 1.56 12.58
C TYR A 156 -19.24 1.04 13.36
N PRO A 157 -19.10 -0.28 13.53
CA PRO A 157 -17.94 -0.88 14.20
C PRO A 157 -16.71 -0.94 13.28
N ILE A 158 -16.22 0.22 12.84
CA ILE A 158 -15.02 0.32 11.99
C ILE A 158 -13.78 -0.01 12.81
N LYS A 159 -13.01 -1.04 12.40
CA LYS A 159 -11.82 -1.52 13.12
C LYS A 159 -10.75 -0.44 13.27
N ASN A 160 -10.43 0.24 12.16
CA ASN A 160 -9.44 1.30 12.09
C ASN A 160 -9.59 2.12 10.80
N ILE A 161 -8.99 3.31 10.79
CA ILE A 161 -8.93 4.21 9.65
C ILE A 161 -7.48 4.63 9.42
N ALA A 162 -6.86 4.11 8.35
CA ALA A 162 -5.55 4.55 7.90
C ALA A 162 -5.67 5.81 7.02
N ILE A 163 -5.12 6.93 7.49
CA ILE A 163 -5.23 8.22 6.80
C ILE A 163 -3.91 8.55 6.12
N HIS A 164 -3.93 8.58 4.79
CA HIS A 164 -2.88 9.26 4.04
C HIS A 164 -3.08 10.76 4.19
N ALA A 165 -2.17 11.44 4.90
CA ALA A 165 -2.27 12.87 5.25
C ALA A 165 -2.09 13.82 4.04
N ARG A 166 -2.79 13.56 2.95
CA ARG A 166 -2.81 14.30 1.68
C ARG A 166 -4.23 14.30 1.12
N ILE A 167 -4.58 15.34 0.37
CA ILE A 167 -5.81 15.38 -0.44
C ILE A 167 -5.66 14.55 -1.73
N GLY A 168 -6.74 14.18 -2.40
CA GLY A 168 -6.69 13.41 -3.66
C GLY A 168 -6.05 14.21 -4.80
N LYS A 169 -6.45 15.47 -4.97
CA LYS A 169 -6.03 16.35 -6.08
C LYS A 169 -4.53 16.64 -6.14
N GLN A 170 -3.83 16.57 -5.01
CA GLN A 170 -2.37 16.75 -4.98
C GLN A 170 -1.61 15.51 -5.51
N LEU A 171 -2.29 14.37 -5.72
CA LEU A 171 -1.67 13.10 -6.07
C LEU A 171 -0.53 12.74 -5.10
N TYR A 172 0.70 12.90 -5.59
CA TYR A 172 1.96 12.65 -4.89
C TYR A 172 2.89 13.87 -4.90
N LYS A 173 2.41 15.03 -5.38
CA LYS A 173 3.13 16.31 -5.32
C LYS A 173 2.98 16.94 -3.94
N GLY A 174 3.95 17.75 -3.53
CA GLY A 174 3.96 18.39 -2.20
C GLY A 174 4.23 17.40 -1.06
N GLY A 175 4.09 17.91 0.16
CA GLY A 175 4.21 17.14 1.40
C GLY A 175 2.86 16.82 2.03
N VAL A 176 2.90 16.06 3.11
CA VAL A 176 1.75 15.78 3.98
C VAL A 176 1.24 17.02 4.72
N HIS A 177 -0.07 17.07 4.97
CA HIS A 177 -0.73 18.09 5.80
C HIS A 177 -0.81 17.62 7.26
N LEU A 178 0.26 17.84 8.02
CA LEU A 178 0.41 17.34 9.39
C LEU A 178 -0.62 17.94 10.35
N GLU A 179 -0.87 19.25 10.25
CA GLU A 179 -1.89 19.94 11.06
C GLU A 179 -3.30 19.40 10.81
N ALA A 180 -3.63 19.07 9.56
CA ALA A 180 -4.91 18.47 9.22
C ALA A 180 -5.05 17.04 9.76
N PHE A 181 -3.96 16.26 9.77
CA PHE A 181 -3.96 14.96 10.43
C PHE A 181 -4.11 15.09 11.96
N GLN A 182 -3.47 16.09 12.59
CA GLN A 182 -3.70 16.38 14.01
C GLN A 182 -5.16 16.70 14.28
N LYS A 183 -5.80 17.52 13.45
CA LYS A 183 -7.25 17.80 13.54
C LYS A 183 -8.10 16.52 13.45
N CYS A 184 -7.67 15.53 12.66
CA CYS A 184 -8.33 14.23 12.61
C CYS A 184 -8.19 13.46 13.94
N ILE A 185 -7.00 13.45 14.56
CA ILE A 185 -6.77 12.86 15.89
C ILE A 185 -7.67 13.52 16.93
N ASP A 186 -7.76 14.85 16.92
CA ASP A 186 -8.51 15.61 17.92
C ASP A 186 -10.03 15.42 17.80
N THR A 187 -10.51 15.06 16.60
CA THR A 187 -11.95 14.97 16.29
C THR A 187 -12.48 13.53 16.30
N SER A 188 -11.69 12.57 15.83
CA SER A 188 -12.16 11.20 15.62
C SER A 188 -12.17 10.37 16.90
N LYS A 189 -13.21 9.55 17.09
CA LYS A 189 -13.26 8.52 18.14
C LYS A 189 -12.65 7.18 17.67
N HIS A 190 -12.37 7.05 16.37
CA HIS A 190 -11.87 5.81 15.78
C HIS A 190 -10.37 5.62 16.02
N LYS A 191 -9.93 4.37 15.91
CA LYS A 191 -8.51 4.04 15.86
C LYS A 191 -7.90 4.55 14.55
N LEU A 192 -7.09 5.60 14.62
CA LEU A 192 -6.42 6.18 13.46
C LEU A 192 -5.02 5.61 13.26
N TYR A 193 -4.68 5.28 12.00
CA TYR A 193 -3.32 4.94 11.59
C TYR A 193 -2.75 6.07 10.74
N TYR A 194 -1.48 6.41 10.95
CA TYR A 194 -0.82 7.42 10.12
C TYR A 194 -0.24 6.82 8.85
N ASN A 195 -0.43 7.50 7.73
CA ASN A 195 0.25 7.21 6.47
C ASN A 195 0.71 8.51 5.80
N GLY A 196 1.95 8.50 5.32
CA GLY A 196 2.47 9.58 4.49
C GLY A 196 3.94 9.85 4.77
N ASP A 197 4.74 9.91 3.71
CA ASP A 197 6.13 10.39 3.71
C ASP A 197 7.06 9.80 4.80
N ILE A 198 6.78 8.60 5.33
CA ILE A 198 7.73 7.81 6.12
C ILE A 198 8.75 7.21 5.14
N THR A 199 9.90 7.87 5.01
CA THR A 199 10.96 7.50 4.04
C THR A 199 12.32 7.26 4.70
N SER A 200 12.43 7.43 6.02
CA SER A 200 13.65 7.15 6.78
C SER A 200 13.30 6.93 8.25
N VAL A 201 14.22 6.31 9.00
CA VAL A 201 14.08 6.14 10.46
C VAL A 201 14.01 7.48 11.17
N THR A 202 14.80 8.47 10.74
CA THR A 202 14.71 9.85 11.26
C THR A 202 13.31 10.43 11.02
N LYS A 203 12.77 10.28 9.80
CA LYS A 203 11.44 10.80 9.50
C LYS A 203 10.36 10.10 10.31
N PHE A 204 10.49 8.79 10.52
CA PHE A 204 9.60 8.05 11.39
C PHE A 204 9.62 8.59 12.83
N ARG A 205 10.81 8.83 13.41
CA ARG A 205 10.96 9.43 14.75
C ARG A 205 10.28 10.80 14.84
N GLU A 206 10.50 11.68 13.86
CA GLU A 206 9.82 12.98 13.80
C GLU A 206 8.29 12.84 13.83
N MET A 207 7.75 11.85 13.11
CA MET A 207 6.30 11.63 13.10
C MET A 207 5.80 11.04 14.42
N GLN A 208 6.55 10.15 15.07
CA GLN A 208 6.22 9.64 16.41
C GLN A 208 6.20 10.74 17.47
N GLU A 209 7.17 11.66 17.42
CA GLU A 209 7.22 12.82 18.32
C GLU A 209 6.03 13.75 18.08
N LEU A 210 5.66 13.97 16.81
CA LEU A 210 4.56 14.84 16.45
C LEU A 210 3.18 14.24 16.79
N PHE A 211 3.02 12.91 16.67
CA PHE A 211 1.76 12.21 16.90
C PHE A 211 1.92 11.10 17.96
N PRO A 212 2.12 11.46 19.24
CA PRO A 212 2.44 10.51 20.30
C PRO A 212 1.30 9.53 20.62
N THR A 213 0.07 9.81 20.18
CA THR A 213 -1.09 8.92 20.35
C THR A 213 -1.19 7.86 19.25
N ILE A 214 -0.40 7.96 18.18
CA ILE A 214 -0.41 7.03 17.07
C ILE A 214 0.59 5.90 17.32
N ASP A 215 0.10 4.68 17.26
CA ASP A 215 0.87 3.44 17.44
C ASP A 215 0.85 2.55 16.18
N HIS A 216 0.17 2.95 15.10
CA HIS A 216 0.12 2.21 13.83
C HIS A 216 0.54 3.11 12.68
N TRP A 217 1.59 2.67 11.98
CA TRP A 217 2.31 3.47 11.00
C TRP A 217 2.40 2.73 9.68
N MET A 218 1.71 3.25 8.68
CA MET A 218 1.67 2.62 7.37
C MET A 218 2.71 3.24 6.43
N ILE A 219 3.57 2.40 5.86
CA ILE A 219 4.67 2.78 4.97
C ILE A 219 4.27 2.45 3.52
N GLY A 220 4.34 3.45 2.65
CA GLY A 220 4.00 3.30 1.23
C GLY A 220 5.24 3.23 0.34
N ARG A 221 5.46 4.27 -0.46
CA ARG A 221 6.60 4.35 -1.39
C ARG A 221 7.95 4.17 -0.70
N GLY A 222 8.09 4.61 0.56
CA GLY A 222 9.29 4.40 1.36
C GLY A 222 9.69 2.93 1.46
N LEU A 223 8.72 2.00 1.55
CA LEU A 223 8.98 0.55 1.61
C LEU A 223 9.52 0.00 0.28
N ILE A 224 9.04 0.52 -0.84
CA ILE A 224 9.50 0.07 -2.17
C ILE A 224 10.88 0.64 -2.48
N SER A 225 11.09 1.92 -2.15
CA SER A 225 12.37 2.59 -2.33
C SER A 225 13.46 1.97 -1.45
N ASP A 226 13.13 1.70 -0.19
CA ASP A 226 14.05 1.13 0.79
C ASP A 226 13.36 -0.01 1.55
N PRO A 227 13.52 -1.26 1.11
CA PRO A 227 12.87 -2.39 1.76
C PRO A 227 13.49 -2.77 3.12
N PHE A 228 14.65 -2.20 3.48
CA PHE A 228 15.27 -2.32 4.81
C PHE A 228 14.62 -1.40 5.84
N LEU A 229 13.93 -0.33 5.39
CA LEU A 229 13.40 0.71 6.25
C LEU A 229 12.57 0.16 7.44
N PRO A 230 11.65 -0.81 7.28
CA PRO A 230 10.86 -1.30 8.40
C PRO A 230 11.68 -1.98 9.50
N SER A 231 12.65 -2.84 9.14
CA SER A 231 13.49 -3.50 10.14
C SER A 231 14.40 -2.48 10.83
N MET A 232 14.96 -1.52 10.08
CA MET A 232 15.74 -0.43 10.65
C MET A 232 14.92 0.45 11.60
N ILE A 233 13.63 0.70 11.30
CA ILE A 233 12.71 1.38 12.22
C ILE A 233 12.51 0.56 13.50
N LYS A 234 12.25 -0.74 13.38
CA LYS A 234 12.04 -1.64 14.54
C LYS A 234 13.29 -1.75 15.43
N GLU A 235 14.47 -1.77 14.82
CA GLU A 235 15.77 -1.80 15.51
C GLU A 235 16.24 -0.41 15.96
N ASN A 236 15.52 0.64 15.56
CA ASN A 236 15.85 2.03 15.83
C ASN A 236 17.29 2.42 15.40
N THR A 237 17.72 1.92 14.24
CA THR A 237 19.08 2.12 13.71
C THR A 237 19.09 2.95 12.42
N LEU A 238 20.18 3.69 12.20
CA LEU A 238 20.45 4.35 10.91
C LEU A 238 21.43 3.55 10.05
N GLU A 239 22.00 2.49 10.60
CA GLU A 239 22.99 1.66 9.95
C GLU A 239 22.32 0.53 9.16
N TYR A 240 22.62 0.45 7.87
CA TYR A 240 22.22 -0.70 7.06
C TYR A 240 23.02 -1.94 7.45
N PRO A 241 22.48 -3.15 7.24
CA PRO A 241 23.22 -4.38 7.47
C PRO A 241 24.47 -4.45 6.59
N LYS A 242 25.55 -5.06 7.09
CA LYS A 242 26.84 -5.16 6.39
C LYS A 242 26.73 -5.82 5.01
N ASN A 243 25.79 -6.76 4.86
CA ASN A 243 25.49 -7.46 3.62
C ASN A 243 24.30 -6.84 2.85
N LYS A 244 24.07 -5.51 2.97
CA LYS A 244 23.00 -4.76 2.29
C LYS A 244 22.87 -5.14 0.81
N MET A 245 23.98 -5.11 0.06
CA MET A 245 23.93 -5.34 -1.39
C MET A 245 23.64 -6.80 -1.77
N GLU A 246 24.10 -7.75 -0.96
CA GLU A 246 23.78 -9.17 -1.12
C GLU A 246 22.29 -9.42 -0.90
N LEU A 247 21.75 -8.95 0.24
CA LEU A 247 20.32 -9.07 0.56
C LEU A 247 19.43 -8.43 -0.51
N PHE A 248 19.81 -7.23 -0.98
CA PHE A 248 19.04 -6.53 -2.00
C PHE A 248 19.11 -7.24 -3.36
N SER A 249 20.26 -7.83 -3.72
CA SER A 249 20.42 -8.65 -4.92
C SER A 249 19.53 -9.90 -4.87
N ASP A 250 19.52 -10.62 -3.75
CA ASP A 250 18.70 -11.83 -3.60
C ASP A 250 17.20 -11.55 -3.62
N PHE A 251 16.80 -10.43 -3.00
CA PHE A 251 15.43 -9.92 -3.07
C PHE A 251 15.02 -9.58 -4.50
N HIS A 252 15.89 -8.86 -5.23
CA HIS A 252 15.65 -8.49 -6.62
C HIS A 252 15.53 -9.72 -7.52
N GLU A 253 16.44 -10.68 -7.39
CA GLU A 253 16.43 -11.93 -8.17
C GLU A 253 15.16 -12.73 -7.90
N THR A 254 14.73 -12.84 -6.64
CA THR A 254 13.47 -13.51 -6.26
C THR A 254 12.26 -12.87 -6.95
N LEU A 255 12.20 -11.54 -6.96
CA LEU A 255 11.13 -10.83 -7.67
C LEU A 255 11.21 -11.06 -9.18
N TYR A 256 12.40 -10.97 -9.76
CA TYR A 256 12.61 -11.15 -11.19
C TYR A 256 12.17 -12.54 -11.66
N GLN A 257 12.56 -13.59 -10.93
CA GLN A 257 12.14 -14.97 -11.20
C GLN A 257 10.62 -15.12 -11.07
N GLY A 258 10.04 -14.67 -9.95
CA GLY A 258 8.60 -14.78 -9.71
C GLY A 258 7.76 -14.05 -10.75
N TYR A 259 8.21 -12.90 -11.26
CA TYR A 259 7.53 -12.21 -12.36
C TYR A 259 7.74 -12.91 -13.70
N SER A 260 8.94 -13.42 -13.99
CA SER A 260 9.26 -14.11 -15.24
C SER A 260 8.47 -15.42 -15.42
N GLU A 261 8.18 -16.13 -14.33
CA GLU A 261 7.32 -17.32 -14.34
C GLU A 261 5.84 -17.00 -14.59
N SER A 262 5.40 -15.78 -14.25
CA SER A 262 3.99 -15.41 -14.25
C SER A 262 3.54 -14.56 -15.42
N LEU A 263 4.46 -13.80 -16.02
CA LEU A 263 4.19 -12.87 -17.10
C LEU A 263 4.66 -13.46 -18.43
N SER A 264 3.76 -13.49 -19.40
CA SER A 264 4.09 -13.98 -20.74
C SER A 264 4.81 -12.90 -21.54
N GLY A 265 6.03 -13.19 -22.00
CA GLY A 265 6.75 -12.37 -22.98
C GLY A 265 7.65 -11.29 -22.37
N ALA A 266 8.80 -11.08 -23.03
CA ALA A 266 9.87 -10.19 -22.57
C ALA A 266 9.39 -8.76 -22.27
N THR A 267 8.47 -8.21 -23.07
CA THR A 267 7.96 -6.84 -22.88
C THR A 267 7.26 -6.65 -21.54
N HIS A 268 6.44 -7.61 -21.12
CA HIS A 268 5.68 -7.51 -19.86
C HIS A 268 6.60 -7.63 -18.64
N ILE A 269 7.58 -8.54 -18.71
CA ILE A 269 8.60 -8.72 -17.68
C ILE A 269 9.44 -7.44 -17.54
N LEU A 270 9.99 -6.93 -18.65
CA LEU A 270 10.80 -5.72 -18.65
C LEU A 270 10.02 -4.51 -18.14
N LEU A 271 8.76 -4.33 -18.57
CA LEU A 271 7.93 -3.22 -18.09
C LEU A 271 7.74 -3.29 -16.57
N LYS A 272 7.43 -4.48 -16.04
CA LYS A 272 7.25 -4.68 -14.60
C LYS A 272 8.54 -4.39 -13.83
N MET A 273 9.67 -4.90 -14.28
CA MET A 273 10.96 -4.64 -13.63
C MET A 273 11.37 -3.18 -13.74
N HIS A 274 11.17 -2.53 -14.89
CA HIS A 274 11.46 -1.11 -15.07
C HIS A 274 10.69 -0.24 -14.08
N HIS A 275 9.41 -0.53 -13.82
CA HIS A 275 8.64 0.18 -12.80
C HIS A 275 9.22 0.00 -11.39
N LEU A 276 9.70 -1.19 -11.03
CA LEU A 276 10.37 -1.41 -9.74
C LEU A 276 11.67 -0.62 -9.64
N TRP A 277 12.43 -0.55 -10.73
CA TRP A 277 13.69 0.22 -10.80
C TRP A 277 13.52 1.73 -10.66
N GLU A 278 12.32 2.27 -10.87
CA GLU A 278 11.99 3.67 -10.52
C GLU A 278 12.18 3.93 -9.03
N TYR A 279 12.02 2.91 -8.18
CA TYR A 279 12.21 2.97 -6.73
C TYR A 279 13.54 2.36 -6.29
N PHE A 280 13.88 1.18 -6.81
CA PHE A 280 15.10 0.44 -6.42
C PHE A 280 16.40 1.18 -6.73
N SER A 281 16.39 2.06 -7.74
CA SER A 281 17.56 2.88 -8.04
C SER A 281 17.99 3.75 -6.86
N THR A 282 17.07 4.12 -5.96
CA THR A 282 17.37 4.95 -4.77
C THR A 282 18.23 4.25 -3.72
N THR A 283 18.39 2.92 -3.81
CA THR A 283 19.28 2.13 -2.93
C THR A 283 20.77 2.38 -3.21
N PHE A 284 21.10 2.91 -4.39
CA PHE A 284 22.46 3.08 -4.92
C PHE A 284 22.91 4.55 -4.89
N ASP A 285 24.23 4.78 -4.86
CA ASP A 285 24.83 6.13 -4.79
C ASP A 285 24.46 7.06 -5.95
N ASN A 286 24.20 6.50 -7.13
CA ASN A 286 23.78 7.27 -8.31
C ASN A 286 22.47 6.73 -8.91
N PRO A 287 21.32 7.05 -8.29
CA PRO A 287 20.02 6.51 -8.69
C PRO A 287 19.70 6.81 -10.16
N HIS A 288 19.93 8.05 -10.59
CA HIS A 288 19.63 8.47 -11.96
C HIS A 288 20.45 7.70 -13.01
N LYS A 289 21.73 7.43 -12.75
CA LYS A 289 22.56 6.62 -13.66
C LYS A 289 22.06 5.18 -13.72
N VAL A 290 21.74 4.58 -12.57
CA VAL A 290 21.21 3.21 -12.47
C VAL A 290 19.89 3.09 -13.23
N GLU A 291 18.90 3.94 -12.92
CA GLU A 291 17.59 3.94 -13.58
C GLU A 291 17.73 4.13 -15.10
N LYS A 292 18.53 5.10 -15.54
CA LYS A 292 18.77 5.37 -16.96
C LYS A 292 19.37 4.16 -17.68
N ASN A 293 20.32 3.46 -17.06
CA ASN A 293 20.94 2.29 -17.66
C ASN A 293 19.95 1.13 -17.79
N ILE A 294 19.19 0.86 -16.72
CA ILE A 294 18.17 -0.18 -16.71
C ILE A 294 17.10 0.10 -17.76
N ARG A 295 16.54 1.32 -17.83
CA ARG A 295 15.51 1.68 -18.81
C ARG A 295 15.95 1.53 -20.27
N LYS A 296 17.26 1.62 -20.55
CA LYS A 296 17.84 1.41 -21.88
C LYS A 296 17.93 -0.06 -22.27
N ALA A 297 17.87 -0.98 -21.32
CA ALA A 297 17.80 -2.41 -21.62
C ALA A 297 16.43 -2.77 -22.21
N LYS A 298 16.40 -3.09 -23.50
CA LYS A 298 15.18 -3.44 -24.27
C LYS A 298 15.03 -4.93 -24.56
N SER A 299 15.98 -5.76 -24.11
CA SER A 299 15.92 -7.22 -24.19
C SER A 299 16.21 -7.82 -22.81
N ILE A 300 15.73 -9.04 -22.58
CA ILE A 300 15.99 -9.78 -21.33
C ILE A 300 17.49 -9.92 -21.08
N ARG A 301 18.25 -10.35 -22.10
CA ARG A 301 19.70 -10.46 -22.01
C ARG A 301 20.38 -9.14 -21.59
N ASN A 302 20.06 -8.03 -22.26
CA ASN A 302 20.68 -6.74 -21.95
C ASN A 302 20.28 -6.27 -20.55
N TYR A 303 19.05 -6.60 -20.12
CA TYR A 303 18.56 -6.27 -18.78
C TYR A 303 19.37 -7.03 -17.72
N GLU A 304 19.51 -8.35 -17.86
CA GLU A 304 20.28 -9.18 -16.93
C GLU A 304 21.76 -8.77 -16.86
N GLU A 305 22.39 -8.49 -18.01
CA GLU A 305 23.77 -7.98 -18.06
C GLU A 305 23.89 -6.62 -17.35
N THR A 306 22.91 -5.73 -17.53
CA THR A 306 22.89 -4.40 -16.88
C THR A 306 22.68 -4.52 -15.38
N VAL A 307 21.75 -5.36 -14.93
CA VAL A 307 21.48 -5.62 -13.50
C VAL A 307 22.72 -6.16 -12.81
N LYS A 308 23.40 -7.16 -13.39
CA LYS A 308 24.66 -7.70 -12.87
C LYS A 308 25.74 -6.62 -12.75
N ALA A 309 25.85 -5.74 -13.75
CA ALA A 309 26.79 -4.64 -13.71
C ALA A 309 26.44 -3.58 -12.65
N VAL A 310 25.16 -3.31 -12.41
CA VAL A 310 24.70 -2.40 -11.35
C VAL A 310 25.07 -2.95 -9.97
N PHE A 311 24.77 -4.21 -9.69
CA PHE A 311 25.10 -4.84 -8.40
C PHE A 311 26.60 -4.98 -8.15
N LYS A 312 27.41 -5.21 -9.18
CA LYS A 312 28.88 -5.27 -9.05
C LYS A 312 29.51 -3.93 -8.70
N ASN A 313 28.88 -2.82 -9.07
CA ASN A 313 29.40 -1.47 -8.88
C ASN A 313 28.72 -0.71 -7.73
N GLY A 314 27.80 -1.35 -7.03
CA GLY A 314 26.99 -0.76 -5.95
C GLY A 314 27.42 -1.23 -4.56
#